data_AF-A0A7X5DI14-F1
#
_entry.id   AF-A0A7X5DI14-F1
#
_cell.length_a   1.000
_cell.length_b   1.000
_cell.length_c   1.000
_cell.angle_alpha   90.00
_cell.angle_beta   90.00
_cell.angle_gamma   90.00
#
_symmetry.space_group_name_H-M   'P 1'
#
loop_
_entity.id
_entity.type
_entity.pdbx_description
1 polymer ?
#
loop_
_entity_poly.entity_id
_entity_poly.type
_entity_poly.pdbx_seq_one_letter_code
_entity_poly.pdbx_strand_id
1 'polypeptide(L)'
;MSTSYLEQLLSRRHFVIGSSALAAATLSGGLWGCASKEPLGSTGASASPEQNTADIVLYNGHIQTMVSEDDVASAVAIAGNKIVYVGDDSGIDAFVGDNTQAIDLDGKFVSPGFMDG
;
A
#
# COMPACT_ATOMS: atom_id res chain seq x y z
N MET A 1 -9.99 -4.04 41.27
CA MET A 1 -10.70 -3.90 39.98
C MET A 1 -10.04 -2.75 39.26
N SER A 2 -8.96 -3.07 38.56
CA SER A 2 -8.98 -3.34 37.12
C SER A 2 -8.50 -2.10 36.40
N THR A 3 -7.19 -2.02 36.28
CA THR A 3 -6.57 -2.33 34.98
C THR A 3 -6.66 -1.18 33.97
N SER A 4 -6.73 0.07 34.44
CA SER A 4 -6.38 1.28 33.68
C SER A 4 -4.89 1.36 33.23
N TYR A 5 -4.17 0.25 33.12
CA TYR A 5 -2.72 0.23 32.95
C TYR A 5 -2.19 -0.71 31.85
N LEU A 6 -3.03 -1.52 31.20
CA LEU A 6 -2.55 -2.60 30.32
C LEU A 6 -2.90 -2.44 28.83
N GLU A 7 -3.96 -1.71 28.49
CA GLU A 7 -4.43 -1.62 27.09
C GLU A 7 -4.12 -0.27 26.41
N GLN A 8 -3.32 0.62 27.01
CA GLN A 8 -3.09 1.96 26.43
C GLN A 8 -1.63 2.40 26.30
N LEU A 9 -0.65 1.59 26.71
CA LEU A 9 0.75 2.04 26.74
C LEU A 9 1.78 1.18 25.99
N LEU A 10 1.41 0.09 25.30
CA LEU A 10 2.42 -0.76 24.64
C LEU A 10 2.21 -1.07 23.15
N SER A 11 1.26 -0.44 22.46
CA SER A 11 1.03 -0.73 21.01
C SER A 11 1.82 0.16 20.04
N ARG A 12 2.88 0.85 20.48
CA ARG A 12 3.79 1.63 19.60
C ARG A 12 5.25 1.17 19.63
N ARG A 13 5.58 0.18 20.45
CA ARG A 13 6.96 -0.29 20.70
C ARG A 13 7.22 -1.75 20.26
N HIS A 14 6.22 -2.40 19.67
CA HIS A 14 6.34 -3.73 19.04
C HIS A 14 6.47 -3.67 17.51
N PHE A 15 7.15 -2.64 16.98
CA PHE A 15 7.34 -2.51 15.52
C PHE A 15 8.74 -2.90 15.02
N VAL A 16 9.75 -3.19 15.87
CA VAL A 16 11.13 -3.44 15.36
C VAL A 16 11.85 -4.65 15.98
N ILE A 17 11.23 -5.47 16.85
CA ILE A 17 11.95 -6.59 17.50
C ILE A 17 11.20 -7.90 17.30
N GLY A 18 11.62 -8.64 16.28
CA GLY A 18 11.11 -9.98 15.96
C GLY A 18 12.10 -10.82 15.17
N SER A 19 13.40 -10.66 15.44
CA SER A 19 14.42 -11.61 15.01
C SER A 19 14.17 -12.97 15.70
N SER A 20 13.88 -14.01 14.92
CA SER A 20 14.21 -15.38 15.34
C SER A 20 14.77 -16.15 14.15
N ALA A 21 16.08 -16.31 14.17
CA ALA A 21 16.79 -17.35 13.43
C ALA A 21 16.63 -18.68 14.17
N LEU A 22 16.64 -19.81 13.43
CA LEU A 22 17.22 -21.14 13.77
C LEU A 22 16.58 -22.22 12.86
N ALA A 23 17.33 -22.75 11.87
CA ALA A 23 17.97 -24.08 11.85
C ALA A 23 17.06 -25.15 11.17
N ALA A 24 17.46 -26.22 10.49
CA ALA A 24 18.72 -26.90 10.22
C ALA A 24 18.57 -27.75 8.93
N ALA A 25 19.69 -28.21 8.36
CA ALA A 25 19.81 -28.99 7.14
C ALA A 25 19.44 -30.48 7.30
N THR A 26 18.93 -31.11 6.22
CA THR A 26 19.10 -32.56 5.98
C THR A 26 19.48 -32.81 4.52
N LEU A 27 20.73 -33.23 4.33
CA LEU A 27 21.31 -33.72 3.09
C LEU A 27 20.70 -35.09 2.74
N SER A 28 20.01 -35.19 1.61
CA SER A 28 19.79 -36.48 0.94
C SER A 28 20.23 -36.35 -0.51
N GLY A 29 21.34 -37.03 -0.80
CA GLY A 29 21.89 -37.16 -2.12
C GLY A 29 20.97 -37.95 -3.06
N GLY A 30 20.97 -37.52 -4.32
CA GLY A 30 20.44 -38.25 -5.46
C GLY A 30 21.28 -37.90 -6.68
N LEU A 31 22.29 -38.74 -6.94
CA LEU A 31 23.17 -38.68 -8.11
C LEU A 31 22.48 -39.39 -9.27
N TRP A 32 21.95 -38.63 -10.24
CA TRP A 32 21.96 -38.90 -11.68
C TRP A 32 20.87 -38.11 -12.40
N GLY A 33 21.26 -37.22 -13.31
CA GLY A 33 20.33 -36.55 -14.21
C GLY A 33 20.95 -35.38 -14.95
N CYS A 34 21.92 -35.63 -15.84
CA CYS A 34 22.34 -34.66 -16.83
C CYS A 34 21.23 -34.52 -17.89
N ALA A 35 20.26 -33.64 -17.65
CA ALA A 35 19.42 -33.09 -18.70
C ALA A 35 19.94 -31.68 -19.00
N SER A 36 20.75 -31.57 -20.05
CA SER A 36 21.14 -30.31 -20.68
C SER A 36 19.91 -29.50 -21.04
N LYS A 37 19.64 -28.42 -20.28
CA LYS A 37 18.79 -27.32 -20.74
C LYS A 37 19.61 -26.03 -20.66
N GLU A 38 20.50 -25.90 -21.63
CA GLU A 38 21.18 -24.64 -21.93
C GLU A 38 20.18 -23.60 -22.48
N PRO A 39 20.54 -22.32 -22.36
CA PRO A 39 19.63 -21.21 -22.12
C PRO A 39 19.08 -20.65 -23.43
N LEU A 40 17.78 -20.39 -23.47
CA LEU A 40 17.11 -19.90 -24.67
C LEU A 40 16.18 -18.74 -24.32
N GLY A 41 16.48 -17.60 -24.94
CA GLY A 41 15.52 -16.58 -25.32
C GLY A 41 15.09 -15.68 -24.16
N SER A 42 15.57 -14.45 -24.05
CA SER A 42 15.32 -13.34 -24.99
C SER A 42 13.83 -13.12 -25.26
N THR A 43 13.40 -11.92 -24.86
CA THR A 43 12.28 -11.15 -25.40
C THR A 43 10.89 -11.38 -24.80
N GLY A 44 10.42 -10.31 -24.16
CA GLY A 44 9.00 -9.94 -24.08
C GLY A 44 8.26 -10.62 -22.93
N ALA A 45 7.87 -9.97 -21.84
CA ALA A 45 7.47 -8.59 -21.73
C ALA A 45 8.05 -8.00 -20.44
N SER A 46 8.73 -6.86 -20.56
CA SER A 46 8.49 -5.81 -19.57
C SER A 46 7.01 -5.49 -19.71
N ALA A 47 6.16 -6.26 -19.04
CA ALA A 47 4.98 -5.68 -18.46
C ALA A 47 5.57 -4.69 -17.45
N SER A 48 5.95 -3.51 -17.96
CA SER A 48 5.83 -2.31 -17.16
C SER A 48 4.45 -2.48 -16.57
N PRO A 49 4.32 -2.60 -15.25
CA PRO A 49 2.99 -2.57 -14.69
C PRO A 49 2.40 -1.33 -15.34
N GLU A 50 1.20 -1.45 -15.90
CA GLU A 50 0.37 -0.29 -16.10
C GLU A 50 0.16 0.24 -14.68
N GLN A 51 1.18 0.94 -14.17
CA GLN A 51 1.21 1.58 -12.88
C GLN A 51 0.08 2.56 -13.06
N ASN A 52 -1.00 2.33 -12.33
CA ASN A 52 -2.23 3.09 -12.45
C ASN A 52 -1.95 4.44 -11.78
N THR A 53 -1.05 5.21 -12.40
CA THR A 53 -0.56 6.48 -11.91
C THR A 53 -1.72 7.45 -11.95
N ALA A 54 -1.92 8.16 -10.87
CA ALA A 54 -2.94 9.19 -10.77
C ALA A 54 -2.47 10.48 -11.45
N ASP A 55 -3.41 11.26 -11.95
CA ASP A 55 -3.15 12.63 -12.37
C ASP A 55 -2.99 13.55 -11.15
N ILE A 56 -3.78 13.28 -10.09
CA ILE A 56 -3.76 14.04 -8.84
C ILE A 56 -3.80 13.07 -7.66
N VAL A 57 -2.97 13.32 -6.65
CA VAL A 57 -3.10 12.72 -5.32
C VAL A 57 -3.30 13.81 -4.28
N LEU A 58 -4.30 13.63 -3.43
CA LEU A 58 -4.49 14.45 -2.23
C LEU A 58 -4.12 13.58 -1.03
N TYR A 59 -3.29 14.09 -0.13
CA TYR A 59 -2.82 13.35 1.04
C TYR A 59 -2.79 14.23 2.28
N ASN A 60 -2.62 13.62 3.45
CA ASN A 60 -2.60 14.24 4.76
C ASN A 60 -3.91 15.00 5.04
N GLY A 61 -5.05 14.41 4.69
CA GLY A 61 -6.38 15.01 4.83
C GLY A 61 -7.28 14.33 5.86
N HIS A 62 -8.44 14.95 6.11
CA HIS A 62 -9.61 14.30 6.71
C HIS A 62 -10.67 14.12 5.61
N ILE A 63 -10.73 12.95 5.00
CA ILE A 63 -11.55 12.69 3.81
C ILE A 63 -12.78 11.88 4.19
N GLN A 64 -13.97 12.47 4.07
CA GLN A 64 -15.23 11.75 4.33
C GLN A 64 -15.69 11.01 3.07
N THR A 65 -15.79 9.68 3.13
CA THR A 65 -16.23 8.85 1.99
C THR A 65 -17.74 8.65 1.94
N MET A 66 -18.44 8.85 3.07
CA MET A 66 -19.86 8.61 3.27
C MET A 66 -20.32 7.15 3.05
N VAL A 67 -19.42 6.16 3.15
CA VAL A 67 -19.80 4.73 3.13
C VAL A 67 -20.39 4.29 4.47
N SER A 68 -19.82 4.77 5.57
CA SER A 68 -20.36 4.60 6.94
C SER A 68 -20.02 5.83 7.81
N GLU A 69 -20.64 5.94 8.99
CA GLU A 69 -20.51 7.11 9.88
C GLU A 69 -19.06 7.39 10.29
N ASP A 70 -18.23 6.35 10.45
CA ASP A 70 -16.83 6.46 10.86
C ASP A 70 -15.83 6.21 9.71
N ASP A 71 -16.30 6.19 8.45
CA ASP A 71 -15.43 5.93 7.30
C ASP A 71 -14.70 7.19 6.84
N VAL A 72 -13.51 7.38 7.41
CA VAL A 72 -12.59 8.49 7.12
C VAL A 72 -11.30 7.96 6.53
N ALA A 73 -10.90 8.52 5.39
CA ALA A 73 -9.61 8.29 4.76
C ALA A 73 -8.68 9.49 4.97
N SER A 74 -7.38 9.32 4.73
CA SER A 74 -6.41 10.43 4.74
C SER A 74 -5.85 10.79 3.37
N ALA A 75 -6.00 9.90 2.38
CA ALA A 75 -5.56 10.11 1.01
C ALA A 75 -6.57 9.63 -0.05
N VAL A 76 -6.55 10.28 -1.22
CA VAL A 76 -7.32 9.91 -2.41
C VAL A 76 -6.49 10.13 -3.67
N ALA A 77 -6.56 9.18 -4.62
CA ALA A 77 -5.90 9.27 -5.92
C ALA A 77 -6.93 9.34 -7.05
N ILE A 78 -6.71 10.24 -8.00
CA ILE A 78 -7.63 10.54 -9.10
C ILE A 78 -6.92 10.36 -10.43
N ALA A 79 -7.46 9.53 -11.31
CA ALA A 79 -7.03 9.38 -12.70
C ALA A 79 -8.20 9.74 -13.63
N GLY A 80 -8.02 10.79 -14.43
CA GLY A 80 -9.02 11.42 -15.28
C GLY A 80 -10.24 11.84 -14.48
N ASN A 81 -11.34 11.13 -14.68
CA ASN A 81 -12.63 11.34 -14.01
C ASN A 81 -12.98 10.23 -13.01
N LYS A 82 -11.98 9.47 -12.55
CA LYS A 82 -12.18 8.32 -11.66
C LYS A 82 -11.30 8.44 -10.44
N ILE A 83 -11.87 8.10 -9.29
CA ILE A 83 -11.11 7.82 -8.08
C ILE A 83 -10.54 6.41 -8.23
N VAL A 84 -9.21 6.28 -8.17
CA VAL A 84 -8.50 4.99 -8.32
C VAL A 84 -7.95 4.44 -7.01
N TYR A 85 -7.93 5.27 -5.96
CA TYR A 85 -7.57 4.88 -4.60
C TYR A 85 -8.23 5.77 -3.56
N VAL A 86 -8.64 5.18 -2.45
CA VAL A 86 -9.07 5.85 -1.21
C VAL A 86 -8.48 5.06 -0.06
N GLY A 87 -7.83 5.74 0.89
CA GLY A 87 -7.27 5.09 2.06
C GLY A 87 -6.28 5.98 2.80
N ASP A 88 -5.20 5.37 3.25
CA ASP A 88 -4.17 5.95 4.09
C ASP A 88 -3.08 6.63 3.25
N ASP A 89 -2.39 7.61 3.84
CA ASP A 89 -1.26 8.30 3.19
C ASP A 89 -0.15 7.33 2.74
N SER A 90 0.10 6.27 3.50
CA SER A 90 1.13 5.28 3.14
C SER A 90 0.80 4.48 1.88
N GLY A 91 -0.47 4.39 1.49
CA GLY A 91 -0.87 3.67 0.27
C GLY A 91 -0.83 4.51 -0.99
N ILE A 92 -0.71 5.84 -0.86
CA ILE A 92 -0.80 6.76 -1.99
C ILE A 92 0.43 6.72 -2.90
N ASP A 93 1.59 6.36 -2.35
CA ASP A 93 2.87 6.32 -3.06
C ASP A 93 2.83 5.39 -4.28
N ALA A 94 2.01 4.33 -4.23
CA ALA A 94 1.83 3.39 -5.34
C ALA A 94 1.13 4.00 -6.58
N PHE A 95 0.52 5.18 -6.41
CA PHE A 95 -0.21 5.89 -7.46
C PHE A 95 0.52 7.15 -7.94
N VAL A 96 1.67 7.49 -7.36
CA VAL A 96 2.48 8.65 -7.76
C VAL A 96 3.42 8.27 -8.92
N GLY A 97 3.29 8.97 -10.04
CA GLY A 97 4.19 8.89 -11.18
C GLY A 97 4.77 10.26 -11.55
N ASP A 98 5.60 10.29 -12.60
CA ASP A 98 6.36 11.49 -13.01
C ASP A 98 5.49 12.72 -13.30
N ASN A 99 4.22 12.52 -13.66
CA ASN A 99 3.27 13.60 -14.00
C ASN A 99 2.17 13.81 -12.95
N THR A 100 2.21 13.08 -11.83
CA THR A 100 1.20 13.18 -10.78
C THR A 100 1.35 14.48 -10.02
N GLN A 101 0.25 15.24 -9.91
CA GLN A 101 0.18 16.39 -9.01
C GLN A 101 -0.09 15.92 -7.58
N ALA A 102 0.91 15.99 -6.71
CA ALA A 102 0.75 15.70 -5.29
C ALA A 102 0.39 16.96 -4.50
N ILE A 103 -0.72 16.92 -3.77
CA ILE A 103 -1.26 18.04 -2.99
C ILE A 103 -1.35 17.63 -1.52
N ASP A 104 -0.51 18.24 -0.68
CA ASP A 104 -0.63 18.14 0.78
C ASP A 104 -1.85 18.95 1.23
N LEU A 105 -2.77 18.28 1.91
CA LEU A 105 -3.98 18.90 2.44
C LEU A 105 -3.75 19.58 3.79
N ASP A 106 -2.61 19.37 4.48
CA ASP A 106 -2.30 19.98 5.78
C ASP A 106 -3.41 19.76 6.82
N GLY A 107 -3.91 18.52 6.90
CA GLY A 107 -5.02 18.13 7.77
C GLY A 107 -6.37 18.74 7.41
N LYS A 108 -6.54 19.33 6.22
CA LYS A 108 -7.84 19.90 5.80
C LYS A 108 -8.87 18.83 5.48
N PHE A 109 -10.13 19.23 5.59
CA PHE A 109 -11.29 18.38 5.31
C PHE A 109 -11.62 18.31 3.81
N VAL A 110 -11.97 17.12 3.33
CA VAL A 110 -12.48 16.87 1.98
C VAL A 110 -13.88 16.27 2.09
N SER A 111 -14.83 16.93 1.45
CA SER A 111 -16.22 16.46 1.29
C SER A 111 -16.43 15.91 -0.12
N PRO A 112 -17.32 14.91 -0.29
CA PRO A 112 -17.92 14.63 -1.58
C PRO A 112 -18.62 15.90 -2.12
N GLY A 113 -18.70 15.99 -3.45
CA GLY A 113 -19.47 17.04 -4.11
C GLY A 113 -20.96 16.92 -3.78
N PHE A 114 -21.63 18.06 -3.61
CA PHE A 114 -23.07 18.11 -3.40
C PHE A 114 -23.83 17.78 -4.70
N MET A 115 -24.95 17.07 -4.58
CA MET A 115 -25.89 16.81 -5.67
C MET A 115 -27.17 17.60 -5.38
N ASP A 116 -27.52 18.54 -6.26
CA ASP A 116 -28.76 19.35 -6.21
C ASP A 116 -29.61 18.96 -7.42
N GLY A 117 -30.78 18.36 -7.17
CA GLY A 117 -31.59 17.65 -8.15
C GLY A 117 -32.80 18.42 -8.66
#